data_AF-X1RAL4-F1
#
_entry.id   AF-X1RAL4-F1
#
_cell.length_a   1.000
_cell.length_b   1.000
_cell.length_c   1.000
_cell.angle_alpha   90.00
_cell.angle_beta   90.00
_cell.angle_gamma   90.00
#
_symmetry.space_group_name_H-M   'P 1'
#
loop_
_entity.id
_entity.type
_entity.pdbx_description
1 polymer ?
#
loop_
_entity_poly.entity_id
_entity_poly.type
_entity_poly.pdbx_seq_one_letter_code
_entity_poly.pdbx_strand_id
1 'polypeptide(L)' 'ASADGDVDNIDRVDFYVNGIFKYGTGVYDIENLLFKWQWDEFGLGKYTLKTEVFDYAKNSATCEIIVWNFF' A
#
# COMPACT_ATOMS: atom_id res chain seq x y z
N ALA A 1 -9.72 -20.19 -10.29
CA ALA A 1 -9.82 -18.73 -10.48
C ALA A 1 -8.40 -18.23 -10.75
N SER A 2 -8.17 -17.59 -11.89
CA SER A 2 -6.88 -16.98 -12.23
C SER A 2 -6.66 -15.78 -11.33
N ALA A 3 -5.52 -15.74 -10.63
CA ALA A 3 -5.17 -14.75 -9.62
C ALA A 3 -4.85 -13.34 -10.18
N ASP A 4 -5.32 -13.02 -11.39
CA ASP A 4 -4.90 -11.85 -12.18
C ASP A 4 -6.10 -10.97 -12.61
N GLY A 5 -7.28 -11.15 -12.01
CA GLY A 5 -8.54 -10.55 -12.50
C GLY A 5 -9.37 -9.74 -11.51
N ASP A 6 -8.85 -9.35 -10.33
CA ASP A 6 -9.67 -8.76 -9.25
C ASP A 6 -9.22 -7.36 -8.78
N VAL A 7 -8.34 -6.68 -9.53
CA VAL A 7 -7.97 -5.30 -9.20
C VAL A 7 -9.11 -4.30 -9.43
N ASP A 8 -10.08 -4.65 -10.28
CA ASP A 8 -11.27 -3.83 -10.56
C ASP A 8 -12.18 -3.64 -9.33
N ASN A 9 -12.01 -4.49 -8.30
CA ASN A 9 -12.79 -4.45 -7.07
C ASN A 9 -12.08 -3.73 -5.90
N ILE A 10 -10.86 -3.24 -6.12
CA ILE A 10 -10.10 -2.49 -5.10
C ILE A 10 -10.59 -1.04 -5.08
N ASP A 11 -11.00 -0.56 -3.90
CA ASP A 11 -11.42 0.82 -3.65
C ASP A 11 -10.24 1.70 -3.19
N ARG A 12 -9.35 1.15 -2.36
CA ARG A 12 -8.25 1.92 -1.78
C ARG A 12 -7.06 1.05 -1.37
N VAL A 13 -5.86 1.59 -1.51
CA VAL A 13 -4.64 1.03 -0.92
C VAL A 13 -3.98 2.08 -0.05
N ASP A 14 -3.83 1.76 1.24
CA ASP A 14 -3.17 2.60 2.23
C ASP A 14 -1.76 2.09 2.53
N PHE A 15 -0.80 3.01 2.56
CA PHE A 15 0.60 2.75 2.83
C PHE A 15 1.00 3.37 4.19
N TYR A 16 1.74 2.60 4.98
CA TYR A 16 2.18 2.98 6.31
C TYR A 16 3.67 2.72 6.50
N VAL A 17 4.30 3.59 7.29
CA VAL A 17 5.69 3.43 7.76
C VAL A 17 5.68 3.50 9.28
N ASN A 18 6.18 2.46 9.96
CA ASN A 18 6.18 2.34 11.42
C ASN A 18 4.79 2.55 12.04
N GLY A 19 3.75 2.07 11.35
CA GLY A 19 2.34 2.23 11.75
C GLY A 19 1.75 3.62 11.46
N ILE A 20 2.54 4.57 10.95
CA ILE A 20 2.08 5.92 10.58
C ILE A 20 1.60 5.90 9.13
N PHE A 21 0.36 6.34 8.89
CA PHE A 21 -0.19 6.50 7.54
C PHE A 21 0.63 7.51 6.74
N LYS A 22 1.00 7.14 5.51
CA LYS A 22 1.78 7.98 4.60
C LYS A 22 0.99 8.41 3.38
N TYR A 23 0.28 7.48 2.77
CA TYR A 23 -0.39 7.71 1.51
C TYR A 23 -1.55 6.74 1.35
N GLY A 24 -2.61 7.19 0.71
CA GLY A 24 -3.75 6.37 0.32
C GLY A 24 -4.09 6.69 -1.14
N THR A 25 -4.34 5.67 -1.95
CA THR A 25 -4.75 5.88 -3.34
C THR A 25 -6.15 6.43 -3.43
N GLY A 26 -6.39 7.38 -4.35
CA GLY A 26 -7.74 7.85 -4.68
C GLY A 26 -8.34 7.07 -5.86
N VAL A 27 -9.63 7.27 -6.14
CA VAL A 27 -10.35 6.63 -7.26
C VAL A 27 -9.66 6.84 -8.62
N TYR A 28 -8.91 7.93 -8.79
CA TYR A 28 -8.16 8.24 -10.01
C TYR A 28 -6.86 7.43 -10.18
N ASP A 29 -6.26 6.92 -9.11
CA ASP A 29 -5.07 6.06 -9.19
C ASP A 29 -5.41 4.63 -9.63
N ILE A 30 -6.68 4.22 -9.41
CA ILE A 30 -7.25 2.93 -9.82
C ILE A 30 -7.28 2.83 -11.35
N GLU A 31 -7.52 3.94 -12.07
CA GLU A 31 -7.59 3.94 -13.54
C GLU A 31 -6.26 3.56 -14.22
N ASN A 32 -5.13 3.75 -13.52
CA ASN A 32 -3.82 3.30 -14.00
C ASN A 32 -3.36 1.99 -13.36
N LEU A 33 -4.11 1.44 -12.41
CA LEU A 33 -3.82 0.20 -11.65
C LEU A 33 -2.42 0.13 -11.01
N LEU A 34 -1.73 1.27 -10.89
CA LEU A 34 -0.41 1.35 -10.30
C LEU A 34 -0.56 1.83 -8.86
N PHE A 35 -0.91 0.91 -7.95
CA PHE A 35 -0.88 1.16 -6.51
C PHE A 35 0.58 1.37 -6.07
N LYS A 36 1.11 2.57 -6.28
CA LYS A 36 2.51 2.90 -6.07
C LYS A 36 2.64 4.07 -5.11
N TRP A 37 3.40 3.83 -4.04
CA TRP A 37 3.92 4.87 -3.17
C TRP A 37 5.45 4.85 -3.26
N GLN A 38 6.06 6.03 -3.28
CA GLN A 38 7.52 6.16 -3.21
C GLN A 38 7.92 6.62 -1.82
N TRP A 39 8.89 5.90 -1.28
CA TRP A 39 9.52 6.20 -0.01
C TRP A 39 10.28 7.53 -0.07
N ASP A 40 10.01 8.42 0.87
CA ASP A 40 10.66 9.71 1.04
C ASP A 40 11.36 9.89 2.40
N GLU A 41 11.35 8.90 3.30
CA GLU A 41 12.08 9.00 4.57
C GLU A 41 13.59 8.88 4.38
N PHE A 42 14.31 9.91 4.84
CA PHE A 42 15.77 10.03 4.74
C PHE A 42 16.52 9.47 5.96
N GLY A 43 15.80 8.95 6.96
CA GLY A 43 16.41 8.41 8.18
C GLY A 43 17.04 7.04 7.93
N LEU A 44 18.25 6.84 8.48
CA LEU A 44 18.83 5.51 8.58
C LEU A 44 18.10 4.73 9.68
N GLY A 45 17.84 3.44 9.44
CA GLY A 45 17.30 2.58 10.47
C GLY A 45 16.36 1.49 9.97
N LYS A 46 15.71 0.83 10.93
CA LYS A 46 14.75 -0.23 10.68
C LYS A 46 13.36 0.37 10.56
N TYR A 47 12.64 -0.01 9.51
CA TYR A 47 11.28 0.43 9.25
C TYR A 47 10.37 -0.77 9.04
N THR A 48 9.16 -0.66 9.59
CA THR A 48 8.05 -1.56 9.26
C THR A 48 7.21 -0.87 8.20
N LEU A 49 7.20 -1.42 6.99
CA LEU A 49 6.27 -1.00 5.94
C LEU A 49 5.04 -1.88 5.99
N LYS A 50 3.86 -1.25 6.00
CA LYS A 50 2.58 -1.96 5.92
C LYS A 50 1.78 -1.40 4.77
N THR A 51 1.14 -2.27 4.02
CA THR A 51 0.12 -1.93 3.03
C THR A 51 -1.21 -2.55 3.45
N GLU A 52 -2.30 -1.80 3.33
CA GLU A 52 -3.65 -2.27 3.60
C GLU A 52 -4.54 -1.96 2.39
N VAL A 53 -5.13 -2.99 1.81
CA VAL A 53 -5.99 -2.90 0.63
C VAL A 53 -7.44 -3.04 1.07
N PHE A 54 -8.32 -2.22 0.52
CA PHE A 54 -9.76 -2.24 0.76
C PHE A 54 -10.50 -2.46 -0.55
N ASP A 55 -11.54 -3.29 -0.52
CA ASP A 55 -12.49 -3.42 -1.63
C ASP A 55 -13.71 -2.48 -1.45
N TYR A 56 -14.57 -2.38 -2.48
CA TYR A 56 -15.80 -1.56 -2.41
C TYR A 56 -16.80 -2.02 -1.34
N ALA A 57 -16.73 -3.28 -0.90
CA ALA A 57 -17.54 -3.83 0.19
C ALA A 57 -16.93 -3.54 1.58
N LYS A 58 -15.79 -2.83 1.64
CA LYS A 58 -15.02 -2.49 2.84
C LYS A 58 -14.36 -3.70 3.51
N ASN A 59 -14.18 -4.81 2.79
CA ASN A 59 -13.26 -5.87 3.24
C ASN A 59 -11.83 -5.37 3.12
N SER A 60 -10.93 -5.87 3.97
CA SER A 60 -9.52 -5.49 3.92
C SER A 60 -8.56 -6.67 3.99
N ALA A 61 -7.38 -6.47 3.42
CA ALA A 61 -6.23 -7.37 3.50
C ALA A 61 -4.96 -6.56 3.77
N THR A 62 -4.04 -7.12 4.55
CA THR A 62 -2.78 -6.44 4.92
C THR A 62 -1.56 -7.24 4.50
N CYS A 63 -0.49 -6.52 4.20
CA CYS A 63 0.85 -7.07 4.02
C CYS A 63 1.84 -6.20 4.81
N GLU A 64 2.76 -6.83 5.53
CA GLU A 64 3.78 -6.16 6.33
C GLU A 64 5.16 -6.71 6.01
N ILE A 65 6.12 -5.81 5.82
CA ILE A 65 7.53 -6.14 5.66
C ILE A 65 8.39 -5.27 6.57
N ILE A 66 9.50 -5.85 7.02
CA ILE A 66 10.53 -5.14 7.76
C ILE A 66 11.71 -4.94 6.83
N VAL A 67 12.17 -3.69 6.74
CA VAL A 67 13.27 -3.30 5.87
C VAL A 67 14.23 -2.38 6.61
N TRP A 68 15.48 -2.36 6.16
CA TRP A 68 16.51 -1.48 6.68
C TRP A 68 16.85 -0.43 5.64
N ASN A 69 16.75 0.84 6.01
CA ASN A 69 17.31 1.93 5.21
C ASN A 69 18.75 2.21 5.67
N PHE A 70 19.69 2.14 4.73
CA PHE A 70 21.13 2.27 4.96
C PHE A 70 21.77 3.48 4.28
N PHE A 71 20.99 4.28 3.52
CA PHE A 71 21.50 5.40 2.72
C PHE A 71 20.62 6.64 2.83
#